data_AF-A0A9E7M9S9-F1
#
_entry.id   AF-A0A9E7M9S9-F1
#
_cell.length_a   1.000
_cell.length_b   1.000
_cell.length_c   1.000
_cell.angle_alpha   90.00
_cell.angle_beta   90.00
_cell.angle_gamma   90.00
#
_symmetry.space_group_name_H-M   'P 1'
#
loop_
_entity.id
_entity.type
_entity.pdbx_description
1 polymer ?
#
loop_
_entity_poly.entity_id
_entity_poly.type
_entity_poly.pdbx_seq_one_letter_code
_entity_poly.pdbx_strand_id
1 'polypeptide(L)'
;MKVEGAYPITSGKISMLSEILAIVFLVLGAFYLEKSIFVWVAIIFFIFSSGTGVESRDNLLILKYPLEKVKIPFDEIREVMLASELKGVVLFKYTGKKTSFPLILLVVLFITTSWTEPPITFLTWMFSVWIAFLLVIFLPVYTLRENFGKIFLTSLGVSMAVSIFIIKSIALGLLSALTFLIFMVFYVMVDYVIIATEKETFVISCLNGKRLLQLLRG
;
A
#
# COMPACT_ATOMS: atom_id res chain seq x y z
N MET A 1 -25.21 -5.84 4.09
CA MET A 1 -24.66 -4.99 5.16
C MET A 1 -23.31 -4.42 4.74
N LYS A 2 -23.11 -3.11 4.89
CA LYS A 2 -21.79 -2.47 4.67
C LYS A 2 -20.90 -2.79 5.87
N VAL A 3 -19.64 -3.18 5.60
CA VAL A 3 -18.66 -3.37 6.67
C VAL A 3 -17.97 -2.02 6.89
N GLU A 4 -18.36 -1.31 7.95
CA GLU A 4 -17.79 0.00 8.26
C GLU A 4 -16.29 -0.08 8.55
N GLY A 5 -15.53 0.84 7.96
CA GLY A 5 -14.08 0.92 8.13
C GLY A 5 -13.29 -0.21 7.49
N ALA A 6 -13.89 -1.00 6.56
CA ALA A 6 -13.20 -2.04 5.83
C ALA A 6 -12.94 -1.67 4.35
N TYR A 7 -11.71 -1.86 3.88
CA TYR A 7 -11.27 -1.50 2.54
C TYR A 7 -10.43 -2.62 1.91
N PRO A 8 -10.64 -2.94 0.62
CA PRO A 8 -9.79 -3.91 -0.06
C PRO A 8 -8.42 -3.28 -0.35
N ILE A 9 -7.37 -4.05 -0.07
CA ILE A 9 -5.97 -3.67 -0.32
C ILE A 9 -5.47 -4.30 -1.61
N THR A 10 -5.85 -5.56 -1.86
CA THR A 10 -5.48 -6.21 -3.12
C THR A 10 -6.23 -5.53 -4.26
N SER A 11 -5.52 -4.99 -5.24
CA SER A 11 -6.12 -4.43 -6.46
C SER A 11 -6.88 -5.53 -7.23
N GLY A 12 -8.11 -5.22 -7.65
CA GLY A 12 -8.78 -6.00 -8.69
C GLY A 12 -8.10 -5.78 -10.05
N LYS A 13 -8.69 -6.31 -11.13
CA LYS A 13 -8.03 -6.30 -12.45
C LYS A 13 -7.96 -4.88 -13.03
N ILE A 14 -9.04 -4.13 -12.94
CA ILE A 14 -9.11 -2.75 -13.48
C ILE A 14 -8.36 -1.79 -12.56
N SER A 15 -8.43 -1.99 -11.25
CA SER A 15 -7.64 -1.22 -10.29
C SER A 15 -6.13 -1.47 -10.47
N MET A 16 -5.72 -2.70 -10.80
CA MET A 16 -4.31 -3.00 -11.11
C MET A 16 -3.84 -2.27 -12.38
N LEU A 17 -4.66 -2.21 -13.43
CA LEU A 17 -4.33 -1.42 -14.62
C LEU A 17 -4.17 0.07 -14.29
N SER A 18 -5.02 0.60 -13.42
CA SER A 18 -4.91 1.98 -12.94
C SER A 18 -3.62 2.21 -12.16
N GLU A 19 -3.22 1.26 -11.29
CA GLU A 19 -1.96 1.31 -10.56
C GLU A 19 -0.74 1.31 -11.50
N ILE A 20 -0.77 0.49 -12.56
CA ILE A 20 0.29 0.46 -13.58
C ILE A 20 0.35 1.81 -14.32
N LEU A 21 -0.79 2.35 -14.76
CA LEU A 21 -0.85 3.64 -15.43
C LEU A 21 -0.34 4.77 -14.53
N ALA A 22 -0.71 4.76 -13.24
CA ALA A 22 -0.22 5.74 -12.27
C ALA A 22 1.31 5.77 -12.24
N ILE A 23 1.93 4.61 -12.23
CA ILE A 23 3.39 4.49 -12.18
C ILE A 23 4.03 4.90 -13.49
N VAL A 24 3.47 4.51 -14.64
CA VAL A 24 3.92 5.00 -15.94
C VAL A 24 3.88 6.52 -15.99
N PHE A 25 2.83 7.15 -15.47
CA PHE A 25 2.76 8.61 -15.41
C PHE A 25 3.75 9.23 -14.42
N LEU A 26 4.06 8.58 -13.30
CA LEU A 26 5.19 9.01 -12.46
C LEU A 26 6.52 8.91 -13.21
N VAL A 27 6.72 7.85 -13.98
CA VAL A 27 7.94 7.66 -14.80
C VAL A 27 8.06 8.79 -15.81
N LEU A 28 7.00 9.02 -16.59
CA LEU A 28 6.96 10.10 -17.56
C LEU A 28 7.15 11.46 -16.88
N GLY A 29 6.52 11.70 -15.73
CA GLY A 29 6.71 12.93 -14.96
C GLY A 29 8.14 13.15 -14.50
N ALA A 30 8.86 12.08 -14.15
CA ALA A 30 10.27 12.17 -13.74
C ALA A 30 11.22 12.45 -14.92
N PHE A 31 10.96 11.88 -16.10
CA PHE A 31 11.77 12.13 -17.30
C PHE A 31 11.44 13.46 -17.98
N TYR A 32 10.20 13.91 -17.92
CA TYR A 32 9.71 15.16 -18.53
C TYR A 32 9.52 16.25 -17.46
N LEU A 33 10.61 16.55 -16.74
CA LEU A 33 10.80 17.40 -15.53
C LEU A 33 9.94 18.68 -15.42
N GLU A 34 9.40 19.22 -16.51
CA GLU A 34 8.63 20.47 -16.52
C GLU A 34 7.11 20.29 -16.37
N LYS A 35 6.59 19.06 -16.39
CA LYS A 35 5.13 18.82 -16.46
C LYS A 35 4.58 18.15 -15.21
N SER A 36 4.34 18.97 -14.17
CA SER A 36 3.59 18.62 -12.96
C SER A 36 2.24 17.92 -13.23
N ILE A 37 1.67 18.11 -14.42
CA ILE A 37 0.45 17.43 -14.88
C ILE A 37 0.56 15.90 -14.80
N PHE A 38 1.73 15.31 -15.10
CA PHE A 38 1.90 13.86 -15.07
C PHE A 38 1.86 13.31 -13.65
N VAL A 39 2.36 14.08 -12.68
CA VAL A 39 2.25 13.75 -11.26
C VAL A 39 0.79 13.78 -10.80
N TRP A 40 0.03 14.81 -11.20
CA TRP A 40 -1.40 14.88 -10.87
C TRP A 40 -2.20 13.75 -11.50
N VAL A 41 -1.92 13.43 -12.77
CA VAL A 41 -2.53 12.29 -13.47
C VAL A 41 -2.20 10.97 -12.76
N ALA A 42 -0.95 10.78 -12.32
CA ALA A 42 -0.57 9.61 -11.54
C ALA A 42 -1.35 9.49 -10.23
N ILE A 43 -1.50 10.59 -9.48
CA ILE A 43 -2.29 10.62 -8.24
C ILE A 43 -3.75 10.20 -8.51
N ILE A 44 -4.36 10.71 -9.58
CA ILE A 44 -5.73 10.33 -9.97
C ILE A 44 -5.83 8.82 -10.22
N PHE A 45 -4.86 8.25 -10.95
CA PHE A 45 -4.85 6.82 -11.22
C PHE A 45 -4.61 5.97 -9.96
N PHE A 46 -3.78 6.42 -9.01
CA PHE A 46 -3.67 5.76 -7.70
C PHE A 46 -4.96 5.82 -6.89
N ILE A 47 -5.69 6.93 -6.95
CA ILE A 47 -7.01 7.03 -6.31
C ILE A 47 -7.98 6.02 -6.94
N PHE A 48 -7.94 5.87 -8.27
CA PHE A 48 -8.77 4.88 -8.98
C PHE A 48 -8.37 3.43 -8.71
N SER A 49 -7.13 3.15 -8.32
CA SER A 49 -6.72 1.81 -7.90
C SER A 49 -7.08 1.50 -6.45
N SER A 50 -7.38 2.50 -5.62
CA SER A 50 -7.60 2.29 -4.18
C SER A 50 -8.96 1.63 -3.88
N GLY A 51 -9.01 0.77 -2.87
CA GLY A 51 -10.27 0.24 -2.36
C GLY A 51 -11.15 1.32 -1.71
N THR A 52 -12.44 1.34 -2.03
CA THR A 52 -13.41 2.30 -1.47
C THR A 52 -14.34 1.71 -0.43
N GLY A 53 -14.45 0.37 -0.35
CA GLY A 53 -15.19 -0.28 0.72
C GLY A 53 -15.44 -1.76 0.51
N VAL A 54 -15.99 -2.41 1.53
CA VAL A 54 -16.40 -3.81 1.51
C VAL A 54 -17.87 -3.92 1.93
N GLU A 55 -18.64 -4.71 1.19
CA GLU A 55 -20.03 -5.02 1.50
C GLU A 55 -20.27 -6.53 1.48
N SER A 56 -21.11 -7.01 2.39
CA SER A 56 -21.65 -8.37 2.33
C SER A 56 -23.13 -8.28 1.95
N ARG A 57 -23.56 -8.98 0.90
CA ARG A 57 -24.96 -8.99 0.46
C ARG A 57 -25.28 -10.30 -0.25
N ASP A 58 -26.43 -10.90 0.04
CA ASP A 58 -26.98 -12.04 -0.70
C ASP A 58 -25.98 -13.20 -0.88
N ASN A 59 -25.27 -13.58 0.20
CA ASN A 59 -24.21 -14.61 0.21
C ASN A 59 -22.96 -14.27 -0.63
N LEU A 60 -22.76 -12.99 -0.96
CA LEU A 60 -21.61 -12.47 -1.68
C LEU A 60 -20.83 -11.46 -0.83
N LEU A 61 -19.51 -11.53 -0.92
CA LEU A 61 -18.60 -10.46 -0.52
C LEU A 61 -18.29 -9.58 -1.72
N ILE A 62 -18.53 -8.28 -1.60
CA ILE A 62 -18.32 -7.31 -2.66
C ILE A 62 -17.20 -6.36 -2.23
N LEU A 63 -16.07 -6.44 -2.93
CA LEU A 63 -14.97 -5.49 -2.81
C LEU A 63 -15.21 -4.34 -3.79
N LYS A 64 -15.30 -3.12 -3.28
CA LYS A 64 -15.56 -1.92 -4.08
C LYS A 64 -14.27 -1.18 -4.36
N TYR A 65 -14.12 -0.79 -5.62
CA TYR A 65 -13.13 0.12 -6.12
C TYR A 65 -13.85 1.21 -6.94
N PRO A 66 -13.23 2.35 -7.24
CA PRO A 66 -13.86 3.44 -8.00
C PRO A 66 -14.34 3.00 -9.39
N LEU A 67 -13.57 2.13 -10.04
CA LEU A 67 -13.82 1.68 -11.42
C LEU A 67 -14.34 0.25 -11.53
N GLU A 68 -14.35 -0.51 -10.44
CA GLU A 68 -14.79 -1.91 -10.47
C GLU A 68 -15.41 -2.39 -9.16
N LYS A 69 -16.20 -3.46 -9.24
CA LYS A 69 -16.72 -4.19 -8.08
C LYS A 69 -16.38 -5.65 -8.26
N VAL A 70 -15.52 -6.18 -7.38
CA VAL A 70 -15.18 -7.60 -7.37
C VAL A 70 -16.17 -8.31 -6.46
N LYS A 71 -16.92 -9.27 -7.01
CA LYS A 71 -17.89 -10.07 -6.28
C LYS A 71 -17.30 -11.44 -6.03
N ILE A 72 -17.28 -11.87 -4.77
CA ILE A 72 -16.73 -13.15 -4.32
C ILE A 72 -17.87 -13.89 -3.61
N PRO A 73 -18.37 -15.00 -4.17
CA PRO A 73 -19.33 -15.86 -3.49
C PRO A 73 -18.73 -16.47 -2.21
N PHE A 74 -19.51 -16.55 -1.13
CA PHE A 74 -19.00 -17.10 0.14
C PHE A 74 -18.63 -18.59 0.05
N ASP A 75 -19.28 -19.34 -0.83
CA ASP A 75 -18.95 -20.73 -1.16
C ASP A 75 -17.60 -20.89 -1.86
N GLU A 76 -17.09 -19.85 -2.52
CA GLU A 76 -15.74 -19.86 -3.10
C GLU A 76 -14.63 -19.54 -2.07
N ILE A 77 -14.99 -19.10 -0.86
CA ILE A 77 -14.03 -18.77 0.20
C ILE A 77 -13.60 -20.06 0.90
N ARG A 78 -12.34 -20.44 0.71
CA ARG A 78 -11.77 -21.64 1.33
C ARG A 78 -11.19 -21.34 2.70
N GLU A 79 -10.49 -20.22 2.84
CA GLU A 79 -9.81 -19.86 4.07
C GLU A 79 -9.93 -18.36 4.35
N VAL A 80 -10.14 -18.02 5.62
CA VAL A 80 -10.13 -16.65 6.12
C VAL A 80 -9.21 -16.59 7.32
N MET A 81 -8.20 -15.72 7.26
CA MET A 81 -7.17 -15.60 8.31
C MET A 81 -6.98 -14.14 8.73
N LEU A 82 -6.68 -13.93 10.02
CA LEU A 82 -6.24 -12.63 10.52
C LEU A 82 -4.71 -12.53 10.44
N ALA A 83 -4.18 -11.55 9.71
CA ALA A 83 -2.73 -11.41 9.53
C ALA A 83 -2.00 -11.13 10.86
N SER A 84 -2.68 -10.56 11.85
CA SER A 84 -2.12 -10.31 13.19
C SER A 84 -1.98 -11.57 14.05
N GLU A 85 -2.68 -12.67 13.71
CA GLU A 85 -2.59 -13.96 14.41
C GLU A 85 -1.50 -14.88 13.84
N LEU A 86 -0.98 -14.55 12.65
CA LEU A 86 -0.01 -15.38 11.95
C LEU A 86 1.43 -14.88 12.20
N LYS A 87 2.16 -15.56 13.10
CA LYS A 87 3.58 -15.27 13.34
C LYS A 87 4.40 -15.55 12.07
N GLY A 88 4.97 -14.49 11.47
CA GLY A 88 5.84 -14.58 10.29
C GLY A 88 5.14 -14.44 8.94
N VAL A 89 3.82 -14.19 8.91
CA VAL A 89 3.13 -13.90 7.64
C VAL A 89 3.38 -12.46 7.21
N VAL A 90 3.87 -12.34 5.98
CA VAL A 90 4.20 -11.09 5.30
C VAL A 90 3.09 -10.79 4.30
N LEU A 91 2.48 -9.60 4.40
CA LEU A 91 1.37 -9.22 3.50
C LEU A 91 1.80 -9.21 2.03
N PHE A 92 3.09 -8.98 1.75
CA PHE A 92 3.68 -9.11 0.42
C PHE A 92 3.42 -10.48 -0.24
N LYS A 93 3.34 -11.59 0.51
CA LYS A 93 3.07 -12.90 -0.12
C LYS A 93 1.68 -12.97 -0.78
N TYR A 94 0.75 -12.14 -0.32
CA TYR A 94 -0.65 -12.14 -0.72
C TYR A 94 -0.99 -10.99 -1.66
N THR A 95 -0.25 -9.88 -1.59
CA THR A 95 -0.41 -8.72 -2.47
C THR A 95 0.66 -8.64 -3.56
N GLY A 96 1.83 -9.24 -3.32
CA GLY A 96 3.09 -8.95 -4.01
C GLY A 96 3.22 -9.42 -5.44
N LYS A 97 2.41 -10.38 -5.92
CA LYS A 97 2.37 -10.67 -7.37
C LYS A 97 1.83 -9.49 -8.18
N LYS A 98 0.93 -8.68 -7.58
CA LYS A 98 0.32 -7.51 -8.24
C LYS A 98 1.12 -6.23 -7.96
N THR A 99 1.81 -6.13 -6.82
CA THR A 99 2.64 -4.97 -6.41
C THR A 99 4.12 -5.04 -6.82
N SER A 100 4.63 -6.19 -7.29
CA SER A 100 6.06 -6.36 -7.64
C SER A 100 6.49 -5.62 -8.92
N PHE A 101 5.62 -5.54 -9.93
CA PHE A 101 5.90 -4.83 -11.17
C PHE A 101 5.96 -3.30 -10.98
N PRO A 102 4.99 -2.67 -10.29
CA PRO A 102 5.09 -1.33 -9.73
C PRO A 102 6.44 -0.99 -9.07
N LEU A 103 6.89 -1.91 -8.23
CA LEU A 103 8.08 -1.78 -7.40
C LEU A 103 9.36 -1.79 -8.22
N ILE A 104 9.46 -2.70 -9.18
CA ILE A 104 10.61 -2.78 -10.10
C ILE A 104 10.70 -1.50 -10.93
N LEU A 105 9.58 -1.00 -11.45
CA LEU A 105 9.53 0.25 -12.23
C LEU A 105 9.99 1.47 -11.41
N LEU A 106 9.57 1.55 -10.15
CA LEU A 106 9.93 2.63 -9.24
C LEU A 106 11.44 2.60 -8.87
N VAL A 107 12.02 1.40 -8.71
CA VAL A 107 13.46 1.22 -8.48
C VAL A 107 14.27 1.59 -9.72
N VAL A 108 13.83 1.18 -10.92
CA VAL A 108 14.49 1.54 -12.19
C VAL A 108 14.48 3.06 -12.39
N LEU A 109 13.36 3.72 -12.10
CA LEU A 109 13.24 5.18 -12.10
C LEU A 109 14.29 5.87 -11.21
N PHE A 110 14.43 5.38 -9.98
CA PHE A 110 15.39 5.92 -9.02
C PHE A 110 16.83 5.84 -9.55
N ILE A 111 17.21 4.71 -10.15
CA ILE A 111 18.57 4.51 -10.66
C ILE A 111 18.83 5.38 -11.90
N THR A 112 17.81 5.61 -12.73
CA THR A 112 17.97 6.23 -14.06
C THR A 112 17.76 7.75 -14.10
N THR A 113 17.22 8.36 -13.04
CA THR A 113 16.94 9.81 -13.00
C THR A 113 18.14 10.59 -12.49
N SER A 114 18.51 11.70 -13.15
CA SER A 114 19.56 12.62 -12.70
C SER A 114 19.07 13.52 -11.56
N TRP A 115 19.77 13.50 -10.44
CA TRP A 115 19.31 14.04 -9.15
C TRP A 115 19.58 15.54 -8.93
N THR A 116 19.38 16.39 -9.95
CA THR A 116 19.88 17.78 -9.91
C THR A 116 18.85 18.92 -9.96
N GLU A 117 17.53 18.69 -10.05
CA GLU A 117 16.51 19.77 -10.22
C GLU A 117 15.25 19.72 -9.32
N PRO A 118 14.51 20.84 -9.13
CA PRO A 118 13.44 20.99 -8.12
C PRO A 118 12.25 19.99 -8.10
N PRO A 119 11.79 19.38 -9.22
CA PRO A 119 10.75 18.34 -9.19
C PRO A 119 11.13 17.11 -8.33
N ILE A 120 12.42 17.00 -8.01
CA ILE A 120 13.02 15.96 -7.18
C ILE A 120 12.48 15.95 -5.77
N THR A 121 12.16 17.07 -5.13
CA THR A 121 11.70 17.03 -3.73
C THR A 121 10.39 16.24 -3.57
N PHE A 122 9.45 16.42 -4.51
CA PHE A 122 8.21 15.66 -4.54
C PHE A 122 8.45 14.19 -4.93
N LEU A 123 9.28 13.93 -5.94
CA LEU A 123 9.65 12.57 -6.37
C LEU A 123 10.39 11.78 -5.28
N THR A 124 11.28 12.43 -4.53
CA THR A 124 12.05 11.83 -3.44
C THR A 124 11.16 11.59 -2.22
N TRP A 125 10.19 12.48 -1.97
CA TRP A 125 9.16 12.27 -0.94
C TRP A 125 8.26 11.09 -1.31
N MET A 126 7.71 11.05 -2.53
CA MET A 126 6.92 9.92 -3.05
C MET A 126 7.70 8.61 -2.97
N PHE A 127 8.98 8.61 -3.36
CA PHE A 127 9.86 7.46 -3.26
C PHE A 127 10.06 7.00 -1.82
N SER A 128 10.25 7.94 -0.89
CA SER A 128 10.38 7.65 0.54
C SER A 128 9.09 7.02 1.10
N VAL A 129 7.92 7.52 0.68
CA VAL A 129 6.61 6.95 1.04
C VAL A 129 6.42 5.55 0.45
N TRP A 130 6.88 5.32 -0.78
CA TRP A 130 6.81 4.01 -1.40
C TRP A 130 7.78 3.00 -0.78
N ILE A 131 9.04 3.36 -0.54
CA ILE A 131 9.96 2.51 0.23
C ILE A 131 9.37 2.22 1.61
N ALA A 132 8.76 3.21 2.26
CA ALA A 132 8.10 3.03 3.54
C ALA A 132 7.03 1.95 3.48
N PHE A 133 6.10 2.13 2.54
CA PHE A 133 5.02 1.20 2.24
C PHE A 133 5.55 -0.22 2.00
N LEU A 134 6.62 -0.35 1.22
CA LEU A 134 7.22 -1.63 0.88
C LEU A 134 7.88 -2.30 2.08
N LEU A 135 8.75 -1.59 2.80
CA LEU A 135 9.40 -2.13 4.01
C LEU A 135 8.35 -2.63 5.01
N VAL A 136 7.26 -1.88 5.16
CA VAL A 136 6.18 -2.23 6.07
C VAL A 136 5.39 -3.46 5.58
N ILE A 137 5.21 -3.64 4.27
CA ILE A 137 4.53 -4.82 3.70
C ILE A 137 5.39 -6.08 3.68
N PHE A 138 6.73 -5.94 3.70
CA PHE A 138 7.69 -7.03 3.83
C PHE A 138 7.89 -7.50 5.28
N LEU A 139 7.51 -6.69 6.26
CA LEU A 139 7.57 -7.06 7.67
C LEU A 139 6.28 -7.74 8.10
N PRO A 140 6.35 -8.81 8.93
CA PRO A 140 5.15 -9.39 9.49
C PRO A 140 4.40 -8.37 10.33
N VAL A 141 3.08 -8.27 10.14
CA VAL A 141 2.21 -7.32 10.87
C VAL A 141 2.36 -7.48 12.38
N TYR A 142 2.50 -8.73 12.84
CA TYR A 142 2.76 -9.07 14.24
C TYR A 142 4.07 -8.44 14.74
N THR A 143 5.17 -8.59 13.99
CA THR A 143 6.49 -8.04 14.35
C THR A 143 6.49 -6.51 14.36
N LEU A 144 5.74 -5.89 13.45
CA LEU A 144 5.52 -4.44 13.41
C LEU A 144 4.75 -3.95 14.64
N ARG A 145 3.70 -4.65 15.07
CA ARG A 145 2.96 -4.33 16.31
C ARG A 145 3.83 -4.44 17.55
N GLU A 146 4.59 -5.53 17.65
CA GLU A 146 5.41 -5.81 18.83
C GLU A 146 6.64 -4.89 18.94
N ASN A 147 7.29 -4.59 17.82
CA ASN A 147 8.54 -3.82 17.79
C ASN A 147 8.38 -2.42 17.19
N PHE A 148 7.15 -1.87 17.21
CA PHE A 148 6.80 -0.61 16.56
C PHE A 148 7.80 0.51 16.85
N GLY A 149 8.09 0.75 18.12
CA GLY A 149 8.99 1.83 18.54
C GLY A 149 10.42 1.65 18.01
N LYS A 150 10.95 0.43 18.01
CA LYS A 150 12.30 0.14 17.51
C LYS A 150 12.39 0.28 15.99
N ILE A 151 11.40 -0.24 15.26
CA ILE A 151 11.32 -0.13 13.79
C ILE A 151 11.18 1.34 13.39
N PHE A 152 10.32 2.09 14.08
CA PHE A 152 10.14 3.53 13.86
C PHE A 152 11.41 4.34 14.12
N LEU A 153 12.08 4.13 15.25
CA LEU A 153 13.33 4.84 15.55
C LEU A 153 14.43 4.51 14.53
N THR A 154 14.50 3.25 14.10
CA THR A 154 15.48 2.83 13.09
C THR A 154 15.21 3.48 11.73
N SER A 155 13.95 3.50 11.28
CA SER A 155 13.60 4.13 10.00
C SER A 155 13.77 5.66 10.04
N LEU A 156 13.48 6.29 11.18
CA LEU A 156 13.70 7.72 11.40
C LEU A 156 15.20 8.06 11.31
N GLY A 157 16.06 7.26 11.95
CA GLY A 157 17.51 7.42 11.86
C GLY A 157 18.04 7.26 10.43
N VAL A 158 17.59 6.23 9.72
CA VAL A 158 17.96 5.99 8.31
C VAL A 158 17.49 7.13 7.41
N SER A 159 16.23 7.56 7.55
CA SER A 159 15.66 8.64 6.73
C SER A 159 16.38 9.97 6.95
N MET A 160 16.73 10.29 8.20
CA MET A 160 17.57 11.46 8.50
C MET A 160 18.97 11.35 7.91
N ALA A 161 19.63 10.20 8.03
CA ALA A 161 20.97 9.99 7.47
C ALA A 161 20.95 10.17 5.94
N VAL A 162 20.03 9.52 5.23
CA VAL A 162 19.85 9.68 3.78
C VAL A 162 19.63 11.14 3.41
N SER A 163 18.77 11.84 4.15
CA SER A 163 18.43 13.22 3.82
C SER A 163 19.56 14.20 4.07
N ILE A 164 20.38 13.99 5.10
CA ILE A 164 21.55 14.82 5.39
C ILE A 164 22.69 14.53 4.42
N PHE A 165 23.01 13.26 4.18
CA PHE A 165 24.21 12.87 3.42
C PHE A 165 24.01 12.84 1.90
N ILE A 166 22.81 12.50 1.43
CA ILE A 166 22.51 12.37 -0.01
C ILE A 166 21.79 13.62 -0.51
N ILE A 167 20.70 14.01 0.17
CA ILE A 167 19.82 15.10 -0.28
C ILE A 167 20.32 16.48 0.21
N LYS A 168 21.19 16.51 1.23
CA LYS A 168 21.69 17.73 1.89
C LYS A 168 20.56 18.64 2.41
N SER A 169 19.46 18.04 2.89
CA SER A 169 18.29 18.76 3.39
C SER A 169 17.67 18.08 4.61
N ILE A 170 17.80 18.74 5.77
CA ILE A 170 17.22 18.27 7.03
C ILE A 170 15.69 18.34 6.99
N ALA A 171 15.13 19.37 6.37
CA ALA A 171 13.68 19.57 6.27
C ALA A 171 12.98 18.42 5.54
N LEU A 172 13.58 17.92 4.45
CA LEU A 172 13.05 16.77 3.71
C LEU A 172 13.13 15.49 4.53
N GLY A 173 14.20 15.29 5.31
CA GLY A 173 14.34 14.14 6.20
C GLY A 173 13.32 14.11 7.33
N LEU A 174 13.00 15.28 7.89
CA LEU A 174 11.91 15.41 8.86
C LEU A 174 10.56 15.09 8.22
N LEU A 175 10.30 15.62 7.02
CA LEU A 175 9.04 15.40 6.31
C LEU A 175 8.84 13.92 5.95
N SER A 176 9.87 13.25 5.43
CA SER A 176 9.82 11.81 5.12
C SER A 176 9.63 10.96 6.36
N ALA A 177 10.33 11.27 7.46
CA ALA A 177 10.19 10.56 8.73
C ALA A 177 8.77 10.73 9.33
N LEU A 178 8.20 11.94 9.26
CA LEU A 178 6.83 12.20 9.72
C LEU A 178 5.81 11.44 8.87
N THR A 179 6.01 11.42 7.55
CA THR A 179 5.13 10.70 6.63
C THR A 179 5.22 9.19 6.87
N PHE A 180 6.43 8.67 7.10
CA PHE A 180 6.66 7.28 7.51
C PHE A 180 5.95 6.93 8.81
N LEU A 181 6.02 7.81 9.82
CA LEU A 181 5.34 7.63 11.10
C LEU A 181 3.83 7.51 10.92
N ILE A 182 3.24 8.48 10.22
CA ILE A 182 1.79 8.49 9.95
C ILE A 182 1.39 7.18 9.26
N PHE A 183 2.14 6.78 8.23
CA PHE A 183 1.87 5.55 7.50
C PHE A 183 1.96 4.31 8.40
N MET A 184 3.03 4.18 9.20
CA MET A 184 3.19 3.07 10.14
C MET A 184 2.08 3.03 11.19
N VAL A 185 1.69 4.18 11.75
CA VAL A 185 0.59 4.25 12.72
C VAL A 185 -0.69 3.74 12.08
N PHE A 186 -1.05 4.23 10.89
CA PHE A 186 -2.22 3.73 10.16
C PHE A 186 -2.13 2.22 9.87
N TYR A 187 -0.96 1.75 9.45
CA TYR A 187 -0.75 0.35 9.12
C TYR A 187 -0.90 -0.58 10.33
N VAL A 188 -0.42 -0.15 11.51
CA VAL A 188 -0.43 -0.96 12.72
C VAL A 188 -1.78 -0.90 13.44
N MET A 189 -2.51 0.22 13.30
CA MET A 189 -3.83 0.41 13.92
C MET A 189 -4.96 -0.38 13.26
N VAL A 190 -4.82 -0.77 12.00
CA VAL A 190 -5.83 -1.60 11.32
C VAL A 190 -5.48 -3.08 11.41
N ASP A 191 -6.50 -3.93 11.43
CA ASP A 191 -6.37 -5.35 11.21
C ASP A 191 -6.43 -5.67 9.72
N TYR A 192 -5.74 -6.74 9.32
CA TYR A 192 -5.75 -7.24 7.96
C TYR A 192 -6.33 -8.64 7.93
N VAL A 193 -7.40 -8.81 7.16
CA VAL A 193 -8.04 -10.11 6.92
C VAL A 193 -7.62 -10.58 5.53
N ILE A 194 -7.03 -11.78 5.48
CA ILE A 194 -6.63 -12.46 4.26
C ILE A 194 -7.74 -13.46 3.92
N ILE A 195 -8.27 -13.37 2.70
CA ILE A 195 -9.33 -14.22 2.16
C ILE A 195 -8.77 -14.98 0.98
N ALA A 196 -8.63 -16.30 1.12
CA ALA A 196 -8.21 -17.17 0.03
C ALA A 196 -9.45 -17.79 -0.63
N THR A 197 -9.58 -17.57 -1.94
CA THR A 197 -10.56 -18.27 -2.78
C THR A 197 -9.87 -19.36 -3.60
N GLU A 198 -10.64 -20.12 -4.38
CA GLU A 198 -10.08 -21.15 -5.25
C GLU A 198 -9.05 -20.61 -6.28
N LYS A 199 -9.17 -19.33 -6.64
CA LYS A 199 -8.44 -18.73 -7.77
C LYS A 199 -7.52 -17.58 -7.35
N GLU A 200 -7.91 -16.80 -6.34
CA GLU A 200 -7.21 -15.58 -5.95
C GLU A 200 -7.15 -15.42 -4.44
N THR A 201 -6.25 -14.55 -3.97
CA THR A 201 -6.19 -14.17 -2.55
C THR A 201 -6.38 -12.67 -2.43
N PHE A 202 -7.27 -12.27 -1.53
CA PHE A 202 -7.63 -10.88 -1.28
C PHE A 202 -7.22 -10.50 0.14
N VAL A 203 -6.72 -9.28 0.29
CA VAL A 203 -6.42 -8.69 1.59
C VAL A 203 -7.37 -7.53 1.81
N ILE A 204 -8.00 -7.49 2.97
CA ILE A 204 -8.92 -6.44 3.40
C ILE A 204 -8.35 -5.80 4.68
N SER A 205 -8.15 -4.48 4.70
CA SER A 205 -7.93 -3.75 5.95
C SER A 205 -9.27 -3.48 6.62
N CYS A 206 -9.28 -3.51 7.94
CA CYS A 206 -10.45 -3.17 8.74
C CYS A 206 -10.05 -2.70 10.13
N LEU A 207 -10.87 -1.84 10.76
CA LEU A 207 -10.64 -1.41 12.14
C LEU A 207 -10.90 -2.52 13.18
N ASN A 208 -11.69 -3.53 12.83
CA ASN A 208 -12.00 -4.67 13.70
C ASN A 208 -12.05 -5.97 12.89
N GLY A 209 -10.93 -6.67 12.82
CA GLY A 209 -10.80 -7.90 12.02
C GLY A 209 -11.59 -9.08 12.58
N LYS A 210 -11.80 -9.14 13.90
CA LYS A 210 -12.61 -10.20 14.53
C LYS A 210 -14.08 -10.10 14.10
N ARG A 211 -14.64 -8.90 14.03
CA ARG A 211 -16.01 -8.67 13.56
C ARG A 211 -16.17 -9.03 12.09
N LEU A 212 -15.18 -8.71 11.25
CA LEU A 212 -15.19 -9.11 9.84
C LEU A 212 -15.08 -10.63 9.69
N LEU A 213 -14.23 -11.29 10.48
CA LEU A 213 -14.12 -12.75 10.51
C LEU A 213 -15.43 -13.44 10.89
N GLN A 214 -16.14 -12.93 11.90
CA GLN A 214 -17.47 -13.44 12.27
C GLN A 214 -18.44 -13.31 11.10
N LEU A 215 -18.53 -12.13 10.47
CA LEU A 215 -19.40 -11.93 9.31
C LEU A 215 -19.10 -12.86 8.12
N LEU A 216 -17.83 -13.25 7.95
CA LEU A 216 -17.41 -14.14 6.86
C LEU A 216 -17.58 -15.63 7.18
N ARG A 217 -17.64 -16.00 8.46
CA ARG A 217 -17.76 -17.40 8.91
C ARG A 217 -19.18 -17.80 9.33
N GLY A 218 -20.08 -16.83 9.51
CA GLY A 218 -21.42 -17.03 10.08
C GLY A 218 -21.41 -17.07 11.60
#